data_AF-A0A0U2Z438-F1
#
_entry.id   AF-A0A0U2Z438-F1
#
_cell.length_a   1.000
_cell.length_b   1.000
_cell.length_c   1.000
_cell.angle_alpha   90.00
_cell.angle_beta   90.00
_cell.angle_gamma   90.00
#
_symmetry.space_group_name_H-M   'P 1'
#
loop_
_entity.id
_entity.type
_entity.pdbx_description
1 polymer ?
#
loop_
_entity_poly.entity_id
_entity_poly.type
_entity_poly.pdbx_seq_one_letter_code
_entity_poly.pdbx_strand_id
1 'polypeptide(L)'
;MLAIHVLILLSIWLWQPHSFSYQQSVQWVLSLLCGVSLIWRLIRPPAEYIFYVSEEGDWQWGQPDQPQRLLASQSRVTGWVLLICLQDKLSGATAERLMLFRDQLSEQNYRRLCRIILRRQSNSQE
;
A
#
# COMPACT_ATOMS: atom_id res chain seq x y z
N MET A 1 -6.95 11.90 -6.13
CA MET A 1 -5.86 12.63 -5.45
C MET A 1 -5.52 13.95 -6.13
N LEU A 2 -5.31 13.99 -7.46
CA LEU A 2 -5.23 15.25 -8.23
C LEU A 2 -6.50 16.11 -8.06
N ALA A 3 -7.68 15.47 -8.13
CA ALA A 3 -8.97 16.10 -7.83
C ALA A 3 -9.04 16.75 -6.44
N ILE A 4 -8.34 16.20 -5.44
CA ILE A 4 -8.31 16.77 -4.08
C ILE A 4 -7.47 18.05 -4.07
N HIS A 5 -6.33 18.08 -4.77
CA HIS A 5 -5.51 19.29 -4.88
C HIS A 5 -6.24 20.38 -5.68
N VAL A 6 -7.00 20.00 -6.72
CA VAL A 6 -7.86 20.92 -7.48
C VAL A 6 -8.98 21.48 -6.59
N LEU A 7 -9.62 20.65 -5.76
CA LEU A 7 -10.63 21.10 -4.80
C LEU A 7 -10.04 22.03 -3.73
N ILE A 8 -8.85 21.74 -3.22
CA ILE A 8 -8.15 22.59 -2.25
C ILE A 8 -7.80 23.95 -2.88
N LEU A 9 -7.25 23.96 -4.10
CA LEU A 9 -6.98 25.20 -4.82
C LEU A 9 -8.27 25.98 -5.05
N LEU A 10 -9.32 25.35 -5.57
CA LEU A 10 -10.63 25.98 -5.71
C LEU A 10 -11.11 26.58 -4.39
N SER A 11 -11.02 25.85 -3.28
CA SER A 11 -11.40 26.34 -1.95
C SER A 11 -10.60 27.57 -1.51
N ILE A 12 -9.29 27.65 -1.80
CA ILE A 12 -8.43 28.79 -1.45
C ILE A 12 -8.84 30.03 -2.26
N TRP A 13 -9.17 29.84 -3.53
CA TRP A 13 -9.55 30.91 -4.45
C TRP A 13 -11.02 31.33 -4.33
N LEU A 14 -11.90 30.44 -3.83
CA LEU A 14 -13.30 30.76 -3.53
C LEU A 14 -13.50 31.48 -2.19
N TRP A 15 -12.43 31.71 -1.44
CA TRP A 15 -12.52 32.37 -0.14
C TRP A 15 -13.11 33.77 -0.30
N GLN A 16 -14.08 34.11 0.55
CA GLN A 16 -14.78 35.39 0.56
C GLN A 16 -13.78 36.56 0.47
N PRO A 17 -13.98 37.49 -0.49
CA PRO A 17 -13.06 38.59 -0.68
C PRO A 17 -13.06 39.54 0.54
N HIS A 18 -11.89 40.07 0.89
CA HIS A 18 -11.68 41.02 2.00
C HIS A 18 -12.01 40.49 3.39
N SER A 19 -11.79 39.19 3.61
CA SER A 19 -11.95 38.60 4.96
C SER A 19 -10.90 39.12 5.95
N PHE A 20 -9.70 39.49 5.48
CA PHE A 20 -8.60 40.05 6.28
C PHE A 20 -7.52 40.72 5.39
N SER A 21 -6.72 41.63 5.98
CA SER A 21 -5.81 42.53 5.24
C SER A 21 -4.72 41.84 4.41
N TYR A 22 -4.30 40.63 4.79
CA TYR A 22 -3.22 39.88 4.13
C TYR A 22 -3.74 38.70 3.28
N GLN A 23 -5.03 38.70 2.93
CA GLN A 23 -5.67 37.59 2.23
C GLN A 23 -4.94 37.16 0.96
N GLN A 24 -4.51 38.12 0.15
CA GLN A 24 -3.84 37.83 -1.10
C GLN A 24 -2.46 37.17 -0.87
N SER A 25 -1.70 37.63 0.11
CA SER A 25 -0.43 37.01 0.50
C SER A 25 -0.61 35.58 1.00
N VAL A 26 -1.66 35.33 1.82
CA VAL A 26 -1.97 33.98 2.32
C VAL A 26 -2.42 33.05 1.19
N GLN A 27 -3.25 33.52 0.27
CA GLN A 27 -3.69 32.74 -0.89
C GLN A 27 -2.51 32.33 -1.79
N TRP A 28 -1.54 33.22 -2.01
CA TRP A 28 -0.33 32.90 -2.75
C TRP A 28 0.52 31.85 -2.04
N VAL A 29 0.74 31.99 -0.73
CA VAL A 29 1.52 31.02 0.06
C VAL A 29 0.85 29.64 0.07
N LEU A 30 -0.48 29.58 0.27
CA LEU A 30 -1.22 28.32 0.26
C LEU A 30 -1.23 27.67 -1.12
N SER A 31 -1.37 28.46 -2.19
CA SER A 31 -1.31 27.96 -3.57
C SER A 31 0.08 27.41 -3.89
N LEU A 32 1.14 28.12 -3.47
CA LEU A 32 2.52 27.67 -3.62
C LEU A 32 2.76 26.34 -2.87
N LEU A 33 2.32 26.25 -1.61
CA LEU A 33 2.43 25.02 -0.82
C LEU A 33 1.69 23.84 -1.47
N CYS A 34 0.48 24.08 -1.99
CA CYS A 34 -0.28 23.06 -2.71
C CYS A 34 0.45 22.60 -3.98
N GLY A 35 1.04 23.54 -4.73
CA GLY A 35 1.85 23.25 -5.92
C GLY A 35 3.11 22.45 -5.58
N VAL A 36 3.86 22.86 -4.57
CA VAL A 36 5.06 22.14 -4.09
C VAL A 36 4.70 20.73 -3.62
N SER A 37 3.60 20.56 -2.89
CA SER A 37 3.12 19.24 -2.46
C SER A 37 2.81 18.32 -3.64
N LEU A 38 2.12 18.87 -4.67
CA LEU A 38 1.81 18.13 -5.89
C LEU A 38 3.08 17.71 -6.63
N ILE A 39 4.02 18.64 -6.81
CA ILE A 39 5.31 18.38 -7.48
C ILE A 39 6.11 17.34 -6.70
N TRP A 40 6.24 17.50 -5.38
CA TRP A 40 7.02 16.57 -4.56
C TRP A 40 6.46 15.15 -4.61
N ARG A 41 5.14 15.02 -4.74
CA ARG A 41 4.47 13.75 -4.91
C ARG A 41 4.59 13.18 -6.32
N LEU A 42 4.55 14.01 -7.37
CA LEU A 42 4.79 13.58 -8.76
C LEU A 42 6.21 13.05 -8.94
N ILE A 43 7.18 13.64 -8.25
CA ILE A 43 8.59 13.24 -8.31
C ILE A 43 8.85 11.96 -7.51
N ARG A 44 8.10 11.70 -6.43
CA ARG A 44 8.26 10.46 -5.68
C ARG A 44 7.60 9.31 -6.44
N PRO A 45 8.35 8.28 -6.88
CA PRO A 45 7.73 7.09 -7.42
C PRO A 45 6.79 6.48 -6.36
N PRO A 46 5.68 5.84 -6.79
CA PRO A 46 4.88 5.06 -5.87
C PRO A 46 5.80 4.09 -5.12
N ALA A 47 5.57 3.92 -3.82
CA ALA A 47 6.36 2.96 -3.04
C ALA A 47 6.09 1.56 -3.59
N GLU A 48 7.06 1.01 -4.32
CA GLU A 48 7.01 -0.35 -4.83
C GLU A 48 7.52 -1.28 -3.73
N TYR A 49 6.59 -2.06 -3.18
CA TYR A 49 6.93 -3.12 -2.24
C TYR A 49 7.22 -4.40 -3.02
N ILE A 50 8.50 -4.73 -3.14
CA ILE A 50 8.94 -5.96 -3.79
C ILE A 50 8.99 -7.07 -2.74
N PHE A 51 8.39 -8.20 -3.05
CA PHE A 51 8.47 -9.40 -2.24
C PHE A 51 8.65 -10.64 -3.13
N TYR A 52 9.27 -11.66 -2.55
CA TYR A 52 9.52 -12.96 -3.16
C TYR A 52 8.81 -14.02 -2.34
N VAL A 53 8.15 -14.96 -3.02
CA VAL A 53 7.45 -16.07 -2.38
C VAL A 53 7.96 -17.38 -2.99
N SER A 54 8.42 -18.30 -2.14
CA SER A 54 8.80 -19.66 -2.58
C SER A 54 7.53 -20.50 -2.83
N GLU A 55 7.65 -21.58 -3.62
CA GLU A 55 6.56 -22.56 -3.83
C GLU A 55 6.16 -23.26 -2.52
N GLU A 56 7.07 -23.27 -1.55
CA GLU A 56 6.83 -23.76 -0.20
C GLU A 56 6.08 -22.72 0.64
N GLY A 57 6.02 -21.45 0.24
CA GLY A 57 5.36 -20.38 0.98
C GLY A 57 6.27 -19.64 1.97
N ASP A 58 7.58 -19.69 1.77
CA ASP A 58 8.50 -18.73 2.41
C ASP A 58 8.29 -17.36 1.76
N TRP A 59 8.14 -16.35 2.59
CA TRP A 59 7.95 -14.96 2.23
C TRP A 59 9.20 -14.16 2.57
N GLN A 60 9.75 -13.47 1.58
CA GLN A 60 10.90 -12.59 1.76
C GLN A 60 10.63 -11.23 1.13
N TRP A 61 10.86 -10.17 1.90
CA TRP A 61 10.83 -8.81 1.37
C TRP A 61 12.09 -8.54 0.56
N GLY A 62 11.98 -7.77 -0.52
CA GLY A 62 13.11 -7.39 -1.37
C GLY A 62 14.06 -6.38 -0.73
N GLN A 63 13.86 -6.05 0.55
CA GLN A 63 14.79 -5.23 1.33
C GLN A 63 15.85 -6.12 1.98
N PRO A 64 17.14 -5.79 1.82
CA PRO A 64 18.20 -6.46 2.59
C PRO A 64 17.94 -6.25 4.08
N ASP A 65 18.22 -7.26 4.90
CA ASP A 65 18.01 -7.32 6.36
C ASP A 65 16.58 -7.59 6.87
N GLN A 66 15.59 -7.83 6.01
CA GLN A 66 14.29 -8.30 6.52
C GLN A 66 14.29 -9.81 6.81
N PRO A 67 13.78 -10.24 7.98
CA PRO A 67 13.73 -11.65 8.35
C PRO A 67 12.84 -12.43 7.38
N GLN A 68 13.24 -13.66 7.07
CA GLN A 68 12.41 -14.59 6.33
C GLN A 68 11.16 -14.92 7.15
N ARG A 69 10.01 -14.76 6.53
CA ARG A 69 8.72 -15.07 7.15
C ARG A 69 8.08 -16.22 6.42
N LEU A 70 7.10 -16.84 7.04
CA LEU A 70 6.38 -17.97 6.47
C LEU A 70 4.91 -17.63 6.34
N LEU A 71 4.31 -18.06 5.23
CA LEU A 71 2.90 -17.85 4.98
C LEU A 71 2.06 -18.71 5.93
N ALA A 72 1.30 -18.08 6.81
CA ALA A 72 0.44 -18.77 7.75
C ALA A 72 -0.77 -19.38 7.05
N SER A 73 -1.25 -20.51 7.57
CA SER A 73 -2.47 -21.20 7.12
C SER A 73 -3.76 -20.39 7.32
N GLN A 74 -3.69 -19.35 8.15
CA GLN A 74 -4.78 -18.40 8.39
C GLN A 74 -4.97 -17.40 7.23
N SER A 75 -4.05 -17.35 6.26
CA SER A 75 -4.19 -16.51 5.07
C SER A 75 -5.45 -16.88 4.28
N ARG A 76 -6.15 -15.93 3.68
CA ARG A 76 -7.41 -16.14 2.93
C ARG A 76 -7.34 -15.55 1.53
N VAL A 77 -7.91 -16.27 0.58
CA VAL A 77 -8.12 -15.81 -0.78
C VAL A 77 -9.57 -15.37 -0.92
N THR A 78 -9.82 -14.12 -1.29
CA THR A 78 -11.14 -13.65 -1.76
C THR A 78 -11.04 -13.28 -3.24
N GLY A 79 -12.17 -13.03 -3.91
CA GLY A 79 -12.17 -12.73 -5.35
C GLY A 79 -11.45 -11.43 -5.73
N TRP A 80 -11.30 -10.49 -4.79
CA TRP A 80 -10.72 -9.16 -5.02
C TRP A 80 -9.53 -8.84 -4.11
N VAL A 81 -9.46 -9.47 -2.93
CA VAL A 81 -8.46 -9.18 -1.89
C VAL A 81 -7.85 -10.48 -1.38
N LEU A 82 -6.52 -10.48 -1.23
CA LEU A 82 -5.77 -11.54 -0.56
C LEU A 82 -5.42 -11.06 0.85
N LEU A 83 -5.89 -11.79 1.86
CA LEU A 83 -5.51 -11.57 3.24
C LEU A 83 -4.33 -12.49 3.56
N ILE A 84 -3.14 -11.93 3.69
CA ILE A 84 -1.92 -12.68 3.92
C ILE A 84 -1.52 -12.52 5.37
N CYS A 85 -1.48 -13.64 6.10
CA CYS A 85 -0.95 -13.69 7.45
C CYS A 85 0.46 -14.26 7.37
N LEU A 86 1.44 -13.53 7.90
CA LEU A 86 2.82 -13.96 7.98
C LEU A 86 3.14 -14.39 9.42
N GLN A 87 3.79 -15.53 9.55
CA GLN A 87 4.33 -16.04 10.80
C GLN A 87 5.86 -15.97 10.75
N ASP A 88 6.47 -15.79 11.91
CA ASP A 88 7.92 -15.91 12.04
C ASP A 88 8.32 -17.39 11.91
N LYS A 89 9.33 -17.68 11.09
CA LYS A 89 9.82 -19.04 10.85
C LYS A 89 10.46 -19.65 12.10
N LEU A 90 11.05 -18.83 12.97
CA LEU A 90 11.74 -19.29 14.18
C LEU A 90 10.81 -19.37 15.39
N SER A 91 9.96 -18.36 15.58
CA SER A 91 9.09 -18.26 16.77
C SER A 91 7.70 -18.88 16.56
N GLY A 92 7.25 -19.11 15.32
CA GLY A 92 5.87 -19.53 15.02
C GLY A 92 4.79 -18.51 15.37
N ALA A 93 5.17 -17.36 15.95
CA ALA A 93 4.27 -16.29 16.31
C ALA A 93 3.75 -15.58 15.05
N THR A 94 2.53 -15.05 15.14
CA THR A 94 1.96 -14.23 14.06
C THR A 94 2.72 -12.91 14.01
N ALA A 95 3.48 -12.68 12.94
CA ALA A 95 4.36 -11.53 12.81
C ALA A 95 3.63 -10.36 12.15
N GLU A 96 2.86 -10.62 11.08
CA GLU A 96 2.28 -9.54 10.29
C GLU A 96 1.00 -9.98 9.55
N ARG A 97 0.14 -9.00 9.26
CA ARG A 97 -1.04 -9.19 8.41
C ARG A 97 -1.05 -8.16 7.30
N LEU A 98 -1.18 -8.64 6.08
CA LEU A 98 -1.11 -7.87 4.85
C LEU A 98 -2.43 -8.03 4.09
N MET A 99 -2.89 -6.94 3.49
CA MET A 99 -4.00 -6.94 2.56
C MET A 99 -3.46 -6.57 1.19
N LEU A 100 -3.48 -7.52 0.25
CA LEU A 100 -3.09 -7.30 -1.13
C LEU A 100 -4.32 -7.28 -2.02
N PHE A 101 -4.47 -6.23 -2.80
CA PHE A 101 -5.54 -6.14 -3.78
C PHE A 101 -5.13 -6.83 -5.08
N ARG A 102 -6.10 -7.40 -5.79
CA ARG A 102 -5.87 -8.13 -7.06
C ARG A 102 -5.19 -7.26 -8.12
N ASP A 103 -5.49 -5.96 -8.15
CA ASP A 103 -4.94 -4.99 -9.10
C ASP A 103 -3.46 -4.65 -8.86
N GLN A 104 -2.93 -4.95 -7.68
CA GLN A 104 -1.52 -4.72 -7.32
C GLN A 104 -0.58 -5.81 -7.83
N LEU A 105 -1.10 -6.92 -8.34
CA LEU A 105 -0.33 -8.07 -8.80
C LEU A 105 -0.62 -8.38 -10.26
N SER A 106 0.40 -8.86 -10.98
CA SER A 106 0.18 -9.45 -12.30
C SER A 106 -0.71 -10.70 -12.16
N GLU A 107 -1.49 -11.00 -13.19
CA GLU A 107 -2.43 -12.13 -13.16
C GLU A 107 -1.71 -13.47 -12.88
N GLN A 108 -0.51 -13.65 -13.44
CA GLN A 108 0.32 -14.82 -13.20
C GLN A 108 0.74 -14.92 -11.72
N ASN A 109 1.20 -13.82 -11.13
CA ASN A 109 1.63 -13.79 -9.73
C ASN A 109 0.45 -13.99 -8.78
N TYR A 110 -0.69 -13.38 -9.08
CA TYR A 110 -1.93 -13.57 -8.34
C TYR A 110 -2.34 -15.05 -8.29
N ARG A 111 -2.37 -15.72 -9.45
CA ARG A 111 -2.72 -17.16 -9.54
C ARG A 111 -1.73 -18.03 -8.78
N ARG A 112 -0.43 -17.76 -8.88
CA ARG A 112 0.60 -18.49 -8.12
C ARG A 112 0.39 -18.33 -6.62
N LEU A 113 0.19 -17.10 -6.15
CA LEU A 113 -0.01 -16.82 -4.73
C LEU A 113 -1.28 -17.48 -4.18
N CYS A 114 -2.37 -17.49 -4.94
CA CYS A 114 -3.59 -18.20 -4.58
C CYS A 114 -3.34 -19.70 -4.38
N ARG A 115 -2.59 -20.34 -5.30
CA ARG A 115 -2.27 -21.77 -5.18
C ARG A 115 -1.44 -22.07 -3.93
N ILE A 116 -0.47 -21.22 -3.63
CA ILE A 116 0.38 -21.38 -2.44
C ILE A 116 -0.47 -21.23 -1.16
N ILE A 117 -1.35 -20.23 -1.09
CA ILE A 117 -2.28 -20.06 0.05
C ILE A 117 -3.18 -21.28 0.21
N LEU A 118 -3.82 -21.75 -0.88
CA LEU A 118 -4.72 -22.90 -0.84
C LEU A 118 -4.01 -24.18 -0.41
N ARG A 119 -2.79 -24.41 -0.90
CA ARG A 119 -1.95 -25.57 -0.50
C ARG A 119 -1.55 -25.49 0.98
N ARG A 120 -1.26 -24.31 1.49
CA ARG A 120 -0.95 -24.11 2.92
C ARG A 120 -2.18 -24.32 3.81
N GLN A 121 -3.37 -23.93 3.34
CA GLN A 121 -4.63 -24.20 4.04
C GLN A 121 -4.93 -25.70 4.10
N SER A 122 -4.79 -26.44 2.99
CA SER A 122 -5.05 -27.88 2.98
C SER A 122 -4.12 -28.63 3.91
N ASN A 123 -2.82 -28.33 3.89
CA ASN A 123 -1.82 -29.00 4.72
C ASN A 123 -1.95 -28.72 6.24
N SER A 124 -2.77 -27.75 6.65
CA SER A 124 -3.01 -27.46 8.09
C SER A 124 -4.31 -28.05 8.62
N GLN A 125 -5.11 -28.69 7.75
CA GLN A 125 -6.33 -29.39 8.15
C GLN A 125 -6.11 -30.89 8.33
N GLU A 126 -4.94 -31.41 7.93
CA GLU A 126 -4.42 -32.73 8.32
C GLU A 126 -3.68 -32.65 9.65
#